data_AF-A0A2T3MZE3-F1
#
_entry.id   AF-A0A2T3MZE3-F1
#
_cell.length_a   1.000
_cell.length_b   1.000
_cell.length_c   1.000
_cell.angle_alpha   90.00
_cell.angle_beta   90.00
_cell.angle_gamma   90.00
#
_symmetry.space_group_name_H-M   'P 1'
#
loop_
_entity.id
_entity.type
_entity.pdbx_description
1 polymer ?
#
loop_
_entity_poly.entity_id
_entity_poly.type
_entity_poly.pdbx_seq_one_letter_code
_entity_poly.pdbx_strand_id
1 'polypeptide(L)'
;MKQAIEFTKNDQTYLYVGPRRKSNTSYMIVVTKGSALIRLGKQEFLITQGTGFWIPFDCLHALTILPGSQFYKVEISTRVTASEKNEDKFSSLCKEAGFFKVTPLLSSVLVELANSPESKQNWKDPYGRLLRVIGDQAMQLKVSSKFASPHLAKDYHDSLSTLLAGKKVIDSAAQTELAKLLDVTVHEFETCIMLREALKLSRSGRKLPQIAEQLHTSVDTLKALAQPITGESF
;
A
#
# COMPACT_ATOMS: atom_id res chain seq x y z
N MET A 1 -18.68 0.59 -5.34
CA MET A 1 -19.13 0.92 -3.98
C MET A 1 -20.64 0.80 -3.89
N LYS A 2 -21.11 0.00 -2.95
CA LYS A 2 -22.49 -0.16 -2.46
C LYS A 2 -22.83 0.87 -1.37
N GLN A 3 -21.85 1.34 -0.61
CA GLN A 3 -22.03 2.29 0.51
C GLN A 3 -21.12 3.51 0.37
N ALA A 4 -21.34 4.55 1.18
CA ALA A 4 -20.54 5.78 1.14
C ALA A 4 -19.10 5.58 1.66
N ILE A 5 -18.92 4.64 2.57
CA ILE A 5 -17.62 4.19 3.10
C ILE A 5 -17.64 2.66 3.05
N GLU A 6 -16.57 2.04 2.57
CA GLU A 6 -16.41 0.59 2.49
C GLU A 6 -15.12 0.16 3.15
N PHE A 7 -15.19 -0.88 3.97
CA PHE A 7 -14.04 -1.50 4.59
C PHE A 7 -13.80 -2.87 3.95
N THR A 8 -12.54 -3.23 3.78
CA THR A 8 -12.14 -4.57 3.33
C THR A 8 -10.88 -5.00 4.07
N LYS A 9 -10.92 -6.19 4.66
CA LYS A 9 -9.73 -6.91 5.11
C LYS A 9 -9.18 -7.70 3.92
N ASN A 10 -7.88 -7.53 3.64
CA ASN A 10 -7.23 -8.18 2.51
C ASN A 10 -6.07 -9.04 3.02
N ASP A 11 -6.04 -10.29 2.56
CA ASP A 11 -4.95 -11.23 2.77
C ASP A 11 -4.31 -11.49 1.40
N GLN A 12 -3.06 -11.07 1.23
CA GLN A 12 -2.37 -11.14 -0.04
C GLN A 12 -1.29 -12.23 0.00
N THR A 13 -1.58 -13.38 -0.59
CA THR A 13 -0.62 -14.52 -0.63
C THR A 13 0.56 -14.23 -1.56
N TYR A 14 0.28 -13.74 -2.76
CA TYR A 14 1.28 -13.54 -3.82
C TYR A 14 1.55 -12.05 -4.10
N LEU A 15 2.64 -11.74 -4.77
CA LEU A 15 2.98 -10.38 -5.22
C LEU A 15 1.87 -9.83 -6.11
N TYR A 16 1.18 -8.81 -5.62
CA TYR A 16 0.21 -8.05 -6.42
C TYR A 16 0.87 -6.80 -6.98
N VAL A 17 0.85 -6.65 -8.31
CA VAL A 17 1.28 -5.43 -8.99
C VAL A 17 0.07 -4.76 -9.62
N GLY A 18 -0.42 -3.68 -9.04
CA GLY A 18 -1.54 -2.90 -9.55
C GLY A 18 -1.14 -1.99 -10.72
N PRO A 19 -2.08 -1.63 -11.60
CA PRO A 19 -1.82 -0.67 -12.67
C PRO A 19 -1.64 0.75 -12.09
N ARG A 20 -0.97 1.61 -12.87
CA ARG A 20 -0.93 3.04 -12.57
C ARG A 20 -2.25 3.68 -13.02
N ARG A 21 -3.05 4.17 -12.07
CA ARG A 21 -4.38 4.75 -12.34
C ARG A 21 -4.72 5.89 -11.39
N LYS A 22 -5.67 6.72 -11.79
CA LYS A 22 -6.31 7.70 -10.91
C LYS A 22 -7.28 6.99 -9.97
N SER A 23 -7.32 7.42 -8.71
CA SER A 23 -8.25 6.86 -7.75
C SER A 23 -9.67 7.39 -7.97
N ASN A 24 -10.66 6.50 -8.06
CA ASN A 24 -12.07 6.88 -8.19
C ASN A 24 -12.72 7.23 -6.84
N THR A 25 -12.03 6.95 -5.75
CA THR A 25 -12.43 7.17 -4.35
C THR A 25 -11.23 7.72 -3.60
N SER A 26 -11.46 8.35 -2.44
CA SER A 26 -10.35 8.50 -1.50
C SER A 26 -10.23 7.21 -0.70
N TYR A 27 -9.04 6.75 -0.35
CA TYR A 27 -8.89 5.55 0.46
C TYR A 27 -7.66 5.59 1.36
N MET A 28 -7.73 4.86 2.47
CA MET A 28 -6.57 4.52 3.29
C MET A 28 -6.23 3.05 3.16
N ILE A 29 -4.95 2.74 3.28
CA ILE A 29 -4.43 1.40 3.54
C ILE A 29 -3.71 1.43 4.88
N VAL A 30 -3.97 0.42 5.72
CA VAL A 30 -3.23 0.17 6.97
C VAL A 30 -2.69 -1.25 6.91
N VAL A 31 -1.37 -1.39 6.89
CA VAL A 31 -0.72 -2.70 6.82
C VAL A 31 -0.67 -3.31 8.23
N THR A 32 -1.20 -4.51 8.39
CA THR A 32 -1.22 -5.24 9.66
C THR A 32 -0.15 -6.32 9.73
N LYS A 33 0.34 -6.79 8.57
CA LYS A 33 1.45 -7.73 8.44
C LYS A 33 2.13 -7.56 7.08
N GLY A 34 3.46 -7.70 7.02
CA GLY A 34 4.21 -7.57 5.78
C GLY A 34 4.34 -6.11 5.32
N SER A 35 4.30 -5.89 4.00
CA SER A 35 4.48 -4.54 3.44
C SER A 35 3.83 -4.31 2.07
N ALA A 36 3.61 -3.05 1.77
CA ALA A 36 3.05 -2.57 0.52
C ALA A 36 3.88 -1.39 -0.01
N LEU A 37 3.85 -1.19 -1.33
CA LEU A 37 4.48 -0.07 -2.01
C LEU A 37 3.42 0.78 -2.68
N ILE A 38 3.51 2.10 -2.49
CA ILE A 38 2.72 3.07 -3.22
C ILE A 38 3.64 3.95 -4.04
N ARG A 39 3.41 4.01 -5.34
CA ARG A 39 4.12 4.92 -6.24
C ARG A 39 3.27 6.14 -6.55
N LEU A 40 3.78 7.33 -6.24
CA LEU A 40 3.22 8.63 -6.62
C LEU A 40 4.22 9.37 -7.51
N GLY A 41 3.85 9.67 -8.76
CA GLY A 41 4.81 10.31 -9.66
C GLY A 41 6.03 9.40 -9.89
N LYS A 42 7.21 9.93 -9.54
CA LYS A 42 8.52 9.24 -9.56
C LYS A 42 8.91 8.66 -8.18
N GLN A 43 8.20 9.03 -7.12
CA GLN A 43 8.50 8.60 -5.76
C GLN A 43 7.76 7.30 -5.45
N GLU A 44 8.39 6.45 -4.66
CA GLU A 44 7.84 5.20 -4.17
C GLU A 44 7.97 5.14 -2.65
N PHE A 45 6.88 4.76 -2.01
CA PHE A 45 6.72 4.76 -0.56
C PHE A 45 6.53 3.33 -0.09
N LEU A 46 7.31 2.93 0.91
CA LEU A 46 7.23 1.64 1.58
C LEU A 46 6.36 1.77 2.84
N ILE A 47 5.24 1.07 2.82
CA ILE A 47 4.29 0.98 3.92
C ILE A 47 4.52 -0.35 4.62
N THR A 48 4.91 -0.30 5.88
CA THR A 48 5.17 -1.47 6.71
C THR A 48 4.11 -1.61 7.78
N GLN A 49 4.15 -2.73 8.51
CA GLN A 49 3.22 -3.01 9.60
C GLN A 49 3.03 -1.82 10.57
N GLY A 50 1.77 -1.55 10.91
CA GLY A 50 1.38 -0.47 11.82
C GLY A 50 1.31 0.91 11.16
N THR A 51 1.71 1.02 9.89
CA THR A 51 1.69 2.29 9.16
C THR A 51 0.42 2.42 8.31
N GLY A 52 -0.14 3.63 8.27
CA GLY A 52 -1.23 4.00 7.38
C GLY A 52 -0.74 4.88 6.22
N PHE A 53 -1.30 4.69 5.03
CA PHE A 53 -1.10 5.59 3.88
C PHE A 53 -2.44 6.01 3.28
N TRP A 54 -2.61 7.30 3.03
CA TRP A 54 -3.80 7.91 2.46
C TRP A 54 -3.60 8.26 1.00
N ILE A 55 -4.61 7.93 0.20
CA ILE A 55 -4.70 8.24 -1.23
C ILE A 55 -5.97 9.07 -1.45
N PRO A 56 -5.85 10.33 -1.87
CA PRO A 56 -7.01 11.16 -2.16
C PRO A 56 -7.68 10.75 -3.48
N PHE A 57 -8.92 11.17 -3.63
CA PHE A 57 -9.63 11.11 -4.91
C PHE A 57 -8.83 11.75 -6.04
N ASP A 58 -8.92 11.18 -7.25
CA ASP A 58 -8.21 11.59 -8.46
C ASP A 58 -6.67 11.55 -8.36
N CYS A 59 -6.13 10.94 -7.29
CA CYS A 59 -4.70 10.75 -7.14
C CYS A 59 -4.18 9.67 -8.10
N LEU A 60 -3.26 10.04 -8.99
CA LEU A 60 -2.56 9.09 -9.86
C LEU A 60 -1.51 8.32 -9.06
N HIS A 61 -1.74 7.02 -8.87
CA HIS A 61 -0.87 6.16 -8.08
C HIS A 61 -0.75 4.76 -8.71
N ALA A 62 0.22 3.98 -8.24
CA ALA A 62 0.25 2.53 -8.44
C ALA A 62 0.47 1.86 -7.09
N LEU A 63 -0.26 0.78 -6.82
CA LEU A 63 -0.16 0.00 -5.60
C LEU A 63 0.52 -1.34 -5.90
N THR A 64 1.49 -1.74 -5.10
CA THR A 64 2.05 -3.09 -5.10
C THR A 64 1.93 -3.64 -3.69
N ILE A 65 1.45 -4.87 -3.53
CA ILE A 65 1.37 -5.55 -2.24
C ILE A 65 2.35 -6.72 -2.28
N LEU A 66 3.25 -6.82 -1.31
CA LEU A 66 4.23 -7.91 -1.28
C LEU A 66 3.59 -9.23 -0.81
N PRO A 67 4.17 -10.39 -1.20
CA PRO A 67 3.68 -11.70 -0.77
C PRO A 67 3.53 -11.80 0.76
N GLY A 68 2.52 -12.55 1.19
CA GLY A 68 2.22 -12.79 2.61
C GLY A 68 1.72 -11.58 3.41
N SER A 69 1.42 -10.45 2.76
CA SER A 69 0.99 -9.24 3.45
C SER A 69 -0.49 -9.26 3.79
N GLN A 70 -0.84 -8.62 4.91
CA GLN A 70 -2.22 -8.41 5.34
C GLN A 70 -2.45 -6.93 5.57
N PHE A 71 -3.59 -6.42 5.11
CA PHE A 71 -3.90 -5.01 5.27
C PHE A 71 -5.40 -4.74 5.31
N TYR A 72 -5.75 -3.65 5.99
CA TYR A 72 -7.07 -3.06 5.92
C TYR A 72 -7.07 -2.00 4.83
N LYS A 73 -8.14 -1.98 4.04
CA LYS A 73 -8.43 -0.91 3.09
C LYS A 73 -9.77 -0.29 3.44
N VAL A 74 -9.83 1.04 3.49
CA VAL A 74 -11.08 1.77 3.63
C VAL A 74 -11.23 2.72 2.47
N GLU A 75 -12.29 2.55 1.69
CA GLU A 75 -12.64 3.42 0.56
C GLU A 75 -13.77 4.37 0.97
N ILE A 76 -13.59 5.65 0.67
CA ILE A 76 -14.48 6.74 1.04
C ILE A 76 -14.92 7.44 -0.25
N SER A 77 -16.24 7.50 -0.45
CA SER A 77 -16.84 8.19 -1.58
C SER A 77 -16.54 9.69 -1.50
N THR A 78 -16.32 10.31 -2.66
CA THR A 78 -16.17 11.77 -2.77
C THR A 78 -17.39 12.55 -2.30
N ARG A 79 -18.55 11.90 -2.21
CA ARG A 79 -19.80 12.49 -1.73
C ARG A 79 -19.87 12.58 -0.21
N VAL A 80 -18.93 11.97 0.51
CA VAL A 80 -18.80 12.12 1.96
C VAL A 80 -18.22 13.50 2.22
N THR A 81 -19.09 14.51 2.24
CA THR A 81 -18.80 15.86 2.69
C THR A 81 -19.16 15.99 4.16
N ALA A 82 -18.43 16.83 4.91
CA ALA A 82 -18.90 17.19 6.24
C ALA A 82 -20.11 18.11 6.02
N SER A 83 -21.16 17.91 6.81
CA SER A 83 -22.42 18.61 6.65
C SER A 83 -22.22 20.11 6.47
N GLU A 84 -22.84 20.67 5.43
CA GLU A 84 -22.76 22.07 4.96
C GLU A 84 -23.23 23.13 5.99
N LYS A 85 -23.48 22.76 7.25
CA LYS A 85 -24.07 23.64 8.26
C LYS A 85 -23.11 24.27 9.25
N ASN A 86 -21.81 23.97 9.18
CA ASN A 86 -20.80 24.72 9.90
C ASN A 86 -19.83 25.31 8.86
N GLU A 87 -19.88 26.63 8.68
CA GLU A 87 -18.98 27.45 7.84
C GLU A 87 -17.50 27.42 8.28
N ASP A 88 -17.14 26.47 9.14
CA ASP A 88 -15.79 26.27 9.58
C ASP A 88 -15.00 25.44 8.56
N LYS A 89 -13.82 25.95 8.27
CA LYS A 89 -12.73 25.54 7.36
C LYS A 89 -12.27 24.06 7.43
N PHE A 90 -13.02 23.17 8.06
CA PHE A 90 -12.67 21.81 8.47
C PHE A 90 -13.33 20.68 7.64
N SER A 91 -14.11 21.01 6.61
CA SER A 91 -15.10 20.12 6.00
C SER A 91 -14.69 19.53 4.63
N SER A 92 -13.45 19.07 4.46
CA SER A 92 -13.09 18.29 3.27
C SER A 92 -12.06 17.22 3.58
N LEU A 93 -12.22 16.03 2.97
CA LEU A 93 -11.21 14.98 3.02
C LEU A 93 -9.83 15.51 2.60
N CYS A 94 -8.78 14.94 3.22
CA CYS A 94 -7.40 15.31 2.92
C CYS A 94 -7.12 15.16 1.42
N LYS A 95 -6.62 16.23 0.78
CA LYS A 95 -6.32 16.29 -0.65
C LYS A 95 -4.89 15.88 -1.01
N GLU A 96 -4.03 15.75 0.01
CA GLU A 96 -2.65 15.31 -0.16
C GLU A 96 -2.56 13.81 0.05
N ALA A 97 -1.62 13.15 -0.62
CA ALA A 97 -1.31 11.75 -0.38
C ALA A 97 -0.12 11.63 0.56
N GLY A 98 -0.12 10.61 1.42
CA GLY A 98 1.01 10.37 2.31
C GLY A 98 0.71 9.46 3.48
N PHE A 99 1.74 9.25 4.29
CA PHE A 99 1.65 8.51 5.54
C PHE A 99 0.84 9.26 6.57
N PHE A 100 0.04 8.54 7.35
CA PHE A 100 -0.65 9.07 8.52
C PHE A 100 -0.41 8.18 9.74
N LYS A 101 -0.54 8.78 10.93
CA LYS A 101 -0.48 8.03 12.18
C LYS A 101 -1.80 7.29 12.39
N VAL A 102 -1.75 5.96 12.47
CA VAL A 102 -2.90 5.15 12.89
C VAL A 102 -3.15 5.41 14.37
N THR A 103 -4.25 6.09 14.69
CA THR A 103 -4.61 6.39 16.08
C THR A 103 -5.10 5.12 16.79
N PRO A 104 -5.03 5.04 18.14
CA PRO A 104 -5.60 3.92 18.87
C PRO A 104 -7.08 3.69 18.54
N LEU A 105 -7.87 4.78 18.45
CA LEU A 105 -9.27 4.71 18.04
C LEU A 105 -9.44 4.09 16.64
N LEU A 106 -8.71 4.59 15.64
CA LEU A 106 -8.80 4.06 14.28
C LEU A 106 -8.39 2.58 14.23
N SER A 107 -7.32 2.21 14.92
CA SER A 107 -6.86 0.81 15.00
C SER A 107 -7.94 -0.09 15.59
N SER A 108 -8.54 0.28 16.73
CA SER A 108 -9.60 -0.51 17.36
C SER A 108 -10.84 -0.63 16.48
N VAL A 109 -11.25 0.44 15.80
CA VAL A 109 -12.40 0.41 14.88
C VAL A 109 -12.13 -0.51 13.69
N LEU A 110 -10.92 -0.47 13.10
CA LEU A 110 -10.55 -1.35 11.99
C LEU A 110 -10.55 -2.83 12.40
N VAL A 111 -10.08 -3.15 13.61
CA VAL A 111 -10.10 -4.52 14.16
C VAL A 111 -11.54 -4.99 14.38
N GLU A 112 -12.40 -4.14 14.93
CA GLU A 112 -13.82 -4.48 15.14
C GLU A 112 -14.55 -4.74 13.81
N LEU A 113 -14.28 -3.91 12.79
CA LEU A 113 -14.79 -4.13 11.43
C LEU A 113 -14.26 -5.43 10.81
N ALA A 114 -12.99 -5.76 11.03
CA ALA A 114 -12.38 -7.00 10.54
C ALA A 114 -13.00 -8.26 11.14
N ASN A 115 -13.50 -8.17 12.38
CA ASN A 115 -14.15 -9.27 13.09
C ASN A 115 -15.66 -9.34 12.85
N SER A 116 -16.23 -8.36 12.13
CA SER A 116 -17.66 -8.30 11.83
C SER A 116 -18.03 -9.24 10.67
N PRO A 117 -18.87 -10.27 10.90
CA PRO A 117 -19.24 -11.22 9.85
C PRO A 117 -20.05 -10.52 8.74
N GLU A 118 -19.84 -10.94 7.48
CA GLU A 118 -20.48 -10.32 6.30
C GLU A 118 -22.01 -10.24 6.43
N SER A 119 -22.65 -11.25 7.04
CA SER A 119 -24.10 -11.28 7.26
C SER A 119 -24.64 -10.15 8.15
N LYS A 120 -23.77 -9.51 8.94
CA LYS A 120 -24.11 -8.38 9.83
C LYS A 120 -23.63 -7.03 9.30
N GLN A 121 -23.04 -6.99 8.10
CA GLN A 121 -22.52 -5.75 7.51
C GLN A 121 -23.64 -4.93 6.89
N ASN A 122 -24.26 -4.06 7.69
CA ASN A 122 -25.30 -3.14 7.26
C ASN A 122 -24.97 -1.69 7.68
N TRP A 123 -25.19 -0.76 6.76
CA TRP A 123 -24.97 0.68 6.96
C TRP A 123 -25.81 1.29 8.09
N LYS A 124 -27.00 0.77 8.38
CA LYS A 124 -27.90 1.32 9.41
C LYS A 124 -27.58 0.82 10.82
N ASP A 125 -26.77 -0.22 10.93
CA ASP A 125 -26.49 -0.96 12.16
C ASP A 125 -25.13 -0.56 12.78
N PRO A 126 -24.66 -1.19 13.87
CA PRO A 126 -23.37 -0.85 14.49
C PRO A 126 -22.19 -0.86 13.51
N TYR A 127 -22.17 -1.77 12.54
CA TYR A 127 -21.15 -1.81 11.47
C TYR A 127 -21.06 -0.47 10.72
N GLY A 128 -22.20 0.06 10.25
CA GLY A 128 -22.23 1.35 9.59
C GLY A 128 -21.89 2.53 10.50
N ARG A 129 -22.14 2.45 11.82
CA ARG A 129 -21.69 3.48 12.79
C ARG A 129 -20.17 3.49 12.90
N LEU A 130 -19.53 2.33 12.95
CA LEU A 130 -18.06 2.22 12.94
C LEU A 130 -17.46 2.81 11.65
N LEU A 131 -18.07 2.57 10.49
CA LEU A 131 -17.64 3.19 9.24
C LEU A 131 -17.75 4.72 9.26
N ARG A 132 -18.80 5.28 9.86
CA ARG A 132 -18.94 6.74 10.03
C ARG A 132 -17.85 7.32 10.93
N VAL A 133 -17.49 6.61 12.02
CA VAL A 133 -16.34 7.00 12.87
C VAL A 133 -15.06 7.07 12.05
N ILE A 134 -14.81 6.11 11.14
CA ILE A 134 -13.65 6.20 10.24
C ILE A 134 -13.76 7.43 9.32
N GLY A 135 -14.97 7.74 8.82
CA GLY A 135 -15.22 8.96 8.05
C GLY A 135 -14.80 10.23 8.80
N ASP A 136 -15.20 10.35 10.07
CA ASP A 136 -14.83 11.48 10.93
C ASP A 136 -13.31 11.54 11.17
N GLN A 137 -12.67 10.39 11.41
CA GLN A 137 -11.21 10.32 11.53
C GLN A 137 -10.51 10.72 10.22
N ALA A 138 -11.04 10.31 9.06
CA ALA A 138 -10.49 10.62 7.75
C ALA A 138 -10.49 12.12 7.44
N MET A 139 -11.50 12.85 7.90
CA MET A 139 -11.58 14.32 7.75
C MET A 139 -10.53 15.07 8.57
N GLN A 140 -10.01 14.45 9.63
CA GLN A 140 -8.99 15.03 10.50
C GLN A 140 -7.57 14.56 10.14
N LEU A 141 -7.42 13.77 9.08
CA LEU A 141 -6.12 13.22 8.68
C LEU A 141 -5.14 14.31 8.31
N LYS A 142 -3.97 14.23 8.95
CA LYS A 142 -2.75 14.92 8.54
C LYS A 142 -1.80 13.89 7.98
N VAL A 143 -1.38 14.09 6.73
CA VAL A 143 -0.52 13.17 6.02
C VAL A 143 0.87 13.76 5.81
N SER A 144 1.86 12.91 5.56
CA SER A 144 3.20 13.32 5.17
C SER A 144 3.78 12.37 4.13
N SER A 145 4.34 12.93 3.07
CA SER A 145 5.05 12.23 2.00
C SER A 145 6.52 12.64 1.93
N LYS A 146 7.06 13.23 3.01
CA LYS A 146 8.45 13.71 3.06
C LYS A 146 9.50 12.60 2.94
N PHE A 147 9.18 11.42 3.46
CA PHE A 147 10.09 10.28 3.52
C PHE A 147 9.46 9.07 2.85
N ALA A 148 10.29 8.18 2.29
CA ALA A 148 9.84 6.95 1.65
C ALA A 148 9.27 5.93 2.65
N SER A 149 9.67 6.00 3.93
CA SER A 149 9.07 5.24 5.03
C SER A 149 9.25 6.01 6.35
N PRO A 150 8.21 6.15 7.19
CA PRO A 150 8.28 6.94 8.42
C PRO A 150 9.09 6.27 9.55
N HIS A 151 9.30 4.95 9.47
CA HIS A 151 9.99 4.18 10.50
C HIS A 151 11.48 3.98 10.23
N LEU A 152 11.99 4.49 9.10
CA LEU A 152 13.39 4.38 8.73
C LEU A 152 14.18 5.60 9.20
N ALA A 153 15.33 5.38 9.83
CA ALA A 153 16.26 6.46 10.16
C ALA A 153 16.74 7.17 8.88
N LYS A 154 16.99 8.48 8.98
CA LYS A 154 17.30 9.35 7.82
C LYS A 154 18.49 8.86 7.02
N ASP A 155 19.50 8.33 7.70
CA ASP A 155 20.75 7.87 7.10
C ASP A 155 20.56 6.72 6.10
N TYR A 156 19.43 6.01 6.17
CA TYR A 156 19.14 4.85 5.31
C TYR A 156 18.10 5.14 4.22
N HIS A 157 17.61 6.38 4.08
CA HIS A 157 16.59 6.72 3.08
C HIS A 157 17.10 6.56 1.64
N ASP A 158 18.37 6.85 1.40
CA ASP A 158 19.00 6.65 0.09
C ASP A 158 19.18 5.16 -0.23
N SER A 159 19.51 4.34 0.78
CA SER A 159 19.58 2.89 0.64
C SER A 159 18.20 2.29 0.33
N LEU A 160 17.14 2.74 1.00
CA LEU A 160 15.78 2.33 0.67
C LEU A 160 15.39 2.76 -0.76
N SER A 161 15.73 3.99 -1.15
CA SER A 161 15.44 4.50 -2.51
C SER A 161 16.16 3.68 -3.58
N THR A 162 17.41 3.28 -3.31
CA THR A 162 18.21 2.39 -4.16
C THR A 162 17.55 1.03 -4.30
N LEU A 163 17.11 0.44 -3.17
CA LEU A 163 16.44 -0.85 -3.13
C LEU A 163 15.10 -0.83 -3.91
N LEU A 164 14.28 0.19 -3.72
CA LEU A 164 13.00 0.37 -4.43
C LEU A 164 13.16 0.54 -5.93
N ALA A 165 14.29 1.11 -6.36
CA ALA A 165 14.68 1.21 -7.77
C ALA A 165 15.21 -0.12 -8.36
N GLY A 166 15.24 -1.21 -7.58
CA GLY A 166 15.73 -2.51 -8.01
C GLY A 166 17.25 -2.61 -8.07
N LYS A 167 17.96 -1.71 -7.39
CA LYS A 167 19.42 -1.74 -7.29
C LYS A 167 19.83 -2.37 -5.96
N LYS A 168 20.98 -3.04 -5.96
CA LYS A 168 21.52 -3.69 -4.77
C LYS A 168 22.03 -2.65 -3.77
N VAL A 169 21.76 -2.89 -2.49
CA VAL A 169 22.34 -2.16 -1.36
C VAL A 169 23.55 -2.94 -0.86
N ILE A 170 24.74 -2.35 -0.90
CA ILE A 170 26.00 -3.04 -0.57
C ILE A 170 26.38 -2.85 0.91
N ASP A 171 25.97 -1.73 1.52
CA ASP A 171 26.29 -1.43 2.91
C ASP A 171 25.57 -2.38 3.87
N SER A 172 26.35 -3.09 4.70
CA SER A 172 25.86 -4.11 5.62
C SER A 172 25.03 -3.50 6.77
N ALA A 173 25.37 -2.29 7.22
CA ALA A 173 24.58 -1.59 8.23
C ALA A 173 23.19 -1.24 7.68
N ALA A 174 23.13 -0.66 6.47
CA ALA A 174 21.88 -0.40 5.78
C ALA A 174 21.06 -1.67 5.51
N GLN A 175 21.69 -2.76 5.08
CA GLN A 175 20.97 -4.02 4.88
C GLN A 175 20.29 -4.52 6.15
N THR A 176 20.97 -4.39 7.29
CA THR A 176 20.44 -4.81 8.61
C THR A 176 19.23 -3.96 9.00
N GLU A 177 19.32 -2.64 8.85
CA GLU A 177 18.21 -1.73 9.19
C GLU A 177 17.03 -1.88 8.22
N LEU A 178 17.29 -2.11 6.94
CA LEU A 178 16.25 -2.39 5.95
C LEU A 178 15.55 -3.73 6.20
N ALA A 179 16.30 -4.79 6.54
CA ALA A 179 15.70 -6.08 6.86
C ALA A 179 14.75 -5.99 8.07
N LYS A 180 15.13 -5.25 9.11
CA LYS A 180 14.26 -4.97 10.27
C LYS A 180 12.97 -4.26 9.87
N LEU A 181 13.07 -3.31 8.94
CA LEU A 181 11.91 -2.55 8.45
C LEU A 181 10.97 -3.43 7.60
N LEU A 182 11.53 -4.28 6.75
CA LEU A 182 10.80 -5.02 5.72
C LEU A 182 10.07 -6.26 6.24
N ASP A 183 10.45 -6.78 7.40
CA ASP A 183 10.00 -8.07 7.96
C ASP A 183 10.33 -9.28 7.04
N VAL A 184 11.31 -9.09 6.14
CA VAL A 184 11.88 -10.10 5.25
C VAL A 184 13.36 -9.77 5.02
N THR A 185 14.12 -10.71 4.45
CA THR A 185 15.49 -10.41 4.05
C THR A 185 15.53 -9.42 2.89
N VAL A 186 16.61 -8.63 2.80
CA VAL A 186 16.82 -7.72 1.66
C VAL A 186 16.81 -8.48 0.34
N HIS A 187 17.33 -9.70 0.30
CA HIS A 187 17.35 -10.52 -0.90
C HIS A 187 15.96 -10.98 -1.37
N GLU A 188 15.09 -11.38 -0.44
CA GLU A 188 13.69 -11.71 -0.77
C GLU A 188 12.95 -10.49 -1.31
N PHE A 189 13.21 -9.32 -0.73
CA PHE A 189 12.63 -8.06 -1.21
C PHE A 189 13.16 -7.68 -2.60
N GLU A 190 14.47 -7.76 -2.84
CA GLU A 190 15.07 -7.55 -4.17
C GLU A 190 14.43 -8.45 -5.22
N THR A 191 14.20 -9.71 -4.86
CA THR A 191 13.54 -10.69 -5.73
C THR A 191 12.11 -10.26 -6.06
N CYS A 192 11.35 -9.79 -5.07
CA CYS A 192 10.00 -9.25 -5.28
C CYS A 192 10.02 -8.01 -6.19
N ILE A 193 10.99 -7.11 -6.04
CA ILE A 193 11.13 -5.93 -6.90
C ILE A 193 11.48 -6.32 -8.34
N MET A 194 12.38 -7.28 -8.52
CA MET A 194 12.75 -7.80 -9.84
C MET A 194 11.55 -8.44 -10.54
N LEU A 195 10.76 -9.27 -9.85
CA LEU A 195 9.55 -9.87 -10.41
C LEU A 195 8.43 -8.85 -10.66
N ARG A 196 8.33 -7.81 -9.82
CA ARG A 196 7.42 -6.67 -10.08
C ARG A 196 7.75 -6.00 -11.40
N GLU A 197 9.03 -5.74 -11.67
CA GLU A 197 9.46 -5.15 -12.95
C GLU A 197 9.25 -6.13 -14.12
N ALA A 198 9.53 -7.43 -13.94
CA ALA A 198 9.25 -8.45 -14.95
C ALA A 198 7.76 -8.48 -15.34
N LEU A 199 6.84 -8.47 -14.36
CA LEU A 199 5.39 -8.41 -14.60
C LEU A 199 4.98 -7.14 -15.35
N LYS A 200 5.55 -5.99 -15.02
CA LYS A 200 5.27 -4.73 -15.73
C LYS A 200 5.73 -4.78 -17.18
N LEU A 201 6.92 -5.33 -17.43
CA LEU A 201 7.47 -5.49 -18.76
C LEU A 201 6.67 -6.50 -19.60
N SER A 202 6.26 -7.62 -19.00
CA SER A 202 5.38 -8.61 -19.62
C SER A 202 4.04 -7.99 -20.04
N ARG A 203 3.39 -7.21 -19.15
CA ARG A 203 2.15 -6.48 -19.46
C ARG A 203 2.31 -5.42 -20.54
N SER A 204 3.53 -4.94 -20.79
CA SER A 204 3.85 -4.05 -21.91
C SER A 204 4.12 -4.79 -23.23
N GLY A 205 3.96 -6.11 -23.26
CA GLY A 205 4.13 -6.96 -24.45
C GLY A 205 5.56 -7.44 -24.72
N ARG A 206 6.49 -7.25 -23.78
CA ARG A 206 7.88 -7.72 -23.94
C ARG A 206 7.95 -9.24 -23.77
N LYS A 207 8.75 -9.90 -24.61
CA LYS A 207 8.96 -11.35 -24.52
C LYS A 207 9.93 -11.69 -23.40
N LEU A 208 9.77 -12.87 -22.78
CA LEU A 208 10.54 -13.29 -21.62
C LEU A 208 12.09 -13.20 -21.78
N PRO A 209 12.70 -13.51 -22.95
CA PRO A 209 14.14 -13.31 -23.14
C PRO A 209 14.56 -11.84 -23.07
N GLN A 210 13.75 -10.91 -23.61
CA GLN A 210 14.01 -9.47 -23.56
C GLN A 210 13.88 -8.94 -22.13
N ILE A 211 12.93 -9.49 -21.36
CA ILE A 211 12.76 -9.16 -19.94
C ILE A 211 13.99 -9.61 -19.15
N ALA A 212 14.46 -10.85 -19.36
CA ALA A 212 15.63 -11.40 -18.69
C ALA A 212 16.89 -10.56 -18.97
N GLU A 213 17.13 -10.22 -20.23
CA GLU A 213 18.24 -9.35 -20.65
C GLU A 213 18.20 -7.99 -19.95
N GLN A 214 17.04 -7.33 -19.96
CA GLN A 214 16.89 -6.01 -19.35
C GLN A 214 17.02 -6.01 -17.83
N LEU A 215 16.60 -7.08 -17.18
CA LEU A 215 16.72 -7.24 -15.73
C LEU A 215 18.05 -7.86 -15.30
N HIS A 216 18.96 -8.08 -16.26
CA HIS A 216 20.27 -8.70 -16.02
C HIS A 216 20.17 -10.03 -15.25
N THR A 217 19.22 -10.87 -15.65
CA THR A 217 18.94 -12.19 -15.07
C THR A 217 18.74 -13.24 -16.16
N SER A 218 18.51 -14.50 -15.77
CA SER A 218 18.23 -15.58 -16.72
C SER A 218 16.73 -15.86 -16.85
N VAL A 219 16.32 -16.39 -18.00
CA VAL A 219 14.93 -16.86 -18.23
C VAL A 219 14.56 -17.95 -17.22
N ASP A 220 15.48 -18.86 -16.92
CA ASP A 220 15.25 -19.96 -15.99
C ASP A 220 15.05 -19.45 -14.56
N THR A 221 15.82 -18.45 -14.15
CA THR A 221 15.65 -17.77 -12.85
C THR A 221 14.28 -17.10 -12.75
N LEU A 222 13.84 -16.39 -13.80
CA LEU A 222 12.51 -15.77 -13.82
C LEU A 222 11.40 -16.82 -13.69
N LYS A 223 11.49 -17.93 -14.44
CA LYS A 223 10.51 -19.03 -14.38
C LYS A 223 10.47 -19.69 -13.01
N ALA A 224 11.64 -20.00 -12.44
CA ALA A 224 11.75 -20.67 -11.15
C ALA A 224 11.15 -19.85 -10.00
N LEU A 225 11.27 -18.52 -10.07
CA LEU A 225 10.81 -17.60 -9.04
C LEU A 225 9.38 -17.10 -9.25
N ALA A 226 8.84 -17.18 -10.47
CA ALA A 226 7.51 -16.66 -10.80
C ALA A 226 6.41 -17.31 -9.95
N GLN A 227 6.23 -18.62 -10.08
CA GLN A 227 5.12 -19.32 -9.41
C GLN A 227 5.08 -19.12 -7.89
N PRO A 228 6.18 -19.29 -7.12
CA PRO A 228 6.12 -19.12 -5.66
C PRO A 228 5.84 -17.67 -5.23
N ILE A 229 6.21 -16.67 -6.04
CA ILE A 229 6.12 -15.26 -5.63
C ILE A 229 4.89 -14.59 -6.23
N THR A 230 4.57 -14.80 -7.50
CA THR A 230 3.46 -14.15 -8.22
C THR A 230 2.20 -15.01 -8.26
N GLY A 231 2.30 -16.31 -7.96
CA GLY A 231 1.21 -17.27 -8.12
C GLY A 231 0.95 -17.67 -9.58
N GLU A 232 1.74 -17.15 -10.52
CA GLU A 232 1.59 -17.35 -11.97
C GLU A 232 2.93 -17.75 -12.60
N SER A 233 2.88 -18.46 -13.73
CA SER A 233 4.08 -18.76 -14.53
C SER A 233 4.28 -17.72 -15.64
N PHE A 234 5.52 -17.51 -16.08
CA PHE A 234 5.88 -16.69 -17.24
C PHE A 234 5.89 -17.48 -18.55
#